data_AF-A0A1F8E987-F1
#
_entry.id   AF-A0A1F8E987-F1
#
_cell.length_a   1.000
_cell.length_b   1.000
_cell.length_c   1.000
_cell.angle_alpha   90.00
_cell.angle_beta   90.00
_cell.angle_gamma   90.00
#
_symmetry.space_group_name_H-M   'P 1'
#
loop_
_entity.id
_entity.type
_entity.pdbx_description
1 polymer ?
#
loop_
_entity_poly.entity_id
_entity_poly.type
_entity_poly.pdbx_seq_one_letter_code
_entity_poly.pdbx_strand_id
1 'polypeptide(L)'
;MKTFLITILAFLLTVSIVSAAYTVTGTLSTDGSIPKAPTSVIATKSGDTAITVTWTAVVGVEGYKVYQKKDSGSFELITGNVTALSYVNSGLSNGVYSYQVQSFLGSLAPDLNSIVPTSPITIVIPTPTPTPSGGGGGGGGGGGGGLPPASTPTPSQTLTPLSTEAEKVDVFNDNKIDVLDFNVLMANWGNAGTGDVNNDGTVDILDFNMLMAYWS
;
A
#
# COMPACT_ATOMS: atom_id res chain seq x y z
N MET A 1 51.58 -15.81 30.23
CA MET A 1 50.40 -16.12 29.39
C MET A 1 49.18 -16.48 30.24
N LYS A 2 48.74 -15.59 31.15
CA LYS A 2 47.56 -15.83 32.00
C LYS A 2 46.70 -14.58 32.25
N THR A 3 46.98 -13.49 31.55
CA THR A 3 46.32 -12.18 31.76
C THR A 3 45.42 -11.77 30.59
N PHE A 4 45.28 -12.59 29.55
CA PHE A 4 44.47 -12.28 28.36
C PHE A 4 43.09 -12.97 28.33
N LEU A 5 42.77 -13.78 29.34
CA LEU A 5 41.53 -14.57 29.43
C LEU A 5 40.48 -13.99 30.38
N ILE A 6 40.80 -12.93 31.14
CA ILE A 6 39.91 -12.43 32.21
C ILE A 6 39.05 -11.23 31.76
N THR A 7 39.35 -10.56 30.64
CA THR A 7 38.54 -9.45 30.12
C THR A 7 37.36 -9.85 29.24
N ILE A 8 37.21 -11.14 28.87
CA ILE A 8 36.10 -11.62 28.04
C ILE A 8 34.91 -12.14 28.90
N LEU A 9 35.07 -12.28 30.22
CA LEU A 9 34.03 -12.81 31.11
C LEU A 9 33.33 -11.75 31.98
N ALA A 10 33.45 -10.46 31.64
CA ALA A 10 32.84 -9.36 32.40
C ALA A 10 31.85 -8.49 31.58
N PHE A 11 31.40 -8.97 30.41
CA PHE A 11 30.38 -8.30 29.59
C PHE A 11 29.09 -9.12 29.45
N LEU A 12 28.69 -9.81 30.52
CA LEU A 12 27.42 -10.56 30.59
C LEU A 12 26.79 -10.40 31.97
N LEU A 13 26.27 -9.20 32.27
CA LEU A 13 25.25 -8.87 33.28
C LEU A 13 25.30 -7.34 33.38
N THR A 14 24.31 -6.52 33.02
CA THR A 14 22.89 -6.62 33.26
C THR A 14 22.12 -5.85 32.18
N VAL A 15 21.31 -6.53 31.36
CA VAL A 15 20.23 -5.84 30.66
C VAL A 15 19.11 -5.69 31.67
N SER A 16 18.97 -4.49 32.24
CA SER A 16 17.77 -4.10 32.98
C SER A 16 16.61 -4.07 32.00
N ILE A 17 15.89 -5.18 31.88
CA ILE A 17 14.58 -5.19 31.25
C ILE A 17 13.62 -4.49 32.20
N VAL A 18 13.21 -3.27 31.84
CA VAL A 18 11.99 -2.69 32.37
C VAL A 18 10.85 -3.56 31.84
N SER A 19 10.31 -4.44 32.69
CA SER A 19 9.08 -5.14 32.37
C SER A 19 7.95 -4.13 32.33
N ALA A 20 7.63 -3.62 31.15
CA ALA A 20 6.28 -3.11 30.93
C ALA A 20 5.34 -4.30 31.20
N ALA A 21 4.41 -4.14 32.14
CA ALA A 21 3.33 -5.09 32.30
C ALA A 21 2.59 -5.16 30.95
N TYR A 22 2.84 -6.23 30.19
CA TYR A 22 2.14 -6.44 28.93
C TYR A 22 0.73 -6.91 29.30
N THR A 23 -0.22 -5.98 29.29
CA THR A 23 -1.63 -6.37 29.24
C THR A 23 -1.84 -7.11 27.92
N VAL A 24 -1.85 -8.44 27.97
CA VAL A 24 -2.19 -9.30 26.84
C VAL A 24 -3.68 -9.09 26.55
N THR A 25 -3.99 -8.20 25.61
CA THR A 25 -5.34 -8.02 25.04
C THR A 25 -5.60 -8.99 23.88
N GLY A 26 -4.88 -10.11 23.84
CA GLY A 26 -4.94 -11.10 22.76
C GLY A 26 -6.15 -12.02 22.86
N THR A 27 -6.71 -12.37 21.71
CA THR A 27 -7.74 -13.41 21.58
C THR A 27 -7.05 -14.78 21.49
N LEU A 28 -7.60 -15.78 22.19
CA LEU A 28 -7.04 -17.14 22.22
C LEU A 28 -7.37 -17.90 20.92
N SER A 29 -6.39 -18.61 20.37
CA SER A 29 -6.61 -19.75 19.47
C SER A 29 -6.35 -21.01 20.29
N THR A 30 -7.41 -21.67 20.76
CA THR A 30 -7.30 -22.94 21.50
C THR A 30 -7.94 -24.05 20.67
N ASP A 31 -7.13 -25.07 20.37
CA ASP A 31 -7.51 -26.36 19.76
C ASP A 31 -7.85 -26.34 18.26
N GLY A 32 -6.88 -26.73 17.40
CA GLY A 32 -7.10 -26.98 15.95
C GLY A 32 -7.64 -25.81 15.11
N SER A 33 -7.92 -24.67 15.72
CA SER A 33 -8.51 -23.50 15.09
C SER A 33 -7.44 -22.71 14.34
N ILE A 34 -7.76 -22.27 13.12
CA ILE A 34 -6.93 -21.36 12.34
C ILE A 34 -6.60 -20.11 13.18
N PRO A 35 -5.31 -19.70 13.29
CA PRO A 35 -4.93 -18.50 14.01
C PRO A 35 -5.63 -17.25 13.49
N LYS A 36 -6.00 -16.33 14.39
CA LYS A 36 -6.53 -15.02 13.99
C LYS A 36 -5.45 -14.17 13.33
N ALA A 37 -5.82 -13.40 12.32
CA ALA A 37 -4.92 -12.42 11.74
C ALA A 37 -4.46 -11.38 12.78
N PRO A 38 -3.19 -10.96 12.76
CA PRO A 38 -2.69 -9.83 13.54
C PRO A 38 -3.52 -8.56 13.29
N THR A 39 -3.78 -7.82 14.36
CA THR A 39 -4.46 -6.51 14.31
C THR A 39 -3.47 -5.37 14.47
N SER A 40 -3.93 -4.15 14.20
CA SER A 40 -3.10 -2.93 14.26
C SER A 40 -1.82 -3.06 13.44
N VAL A 41 -1.93 -3.65 12.25
CA VAL A 41 -0.81 -3.71 11.32
C VAL A 41 -0.56 -2.31 10.78
N ILE A 42 0.60 -1.75 11.09
CA ILE A 42 0.99 -0.39 10.72
C ILE A 42 2.31 -0.47 9.97
N ALA A 43 2.33 0.07 8.76
CA ALA A 43 3.55 0.35 8.04
C ALA A 43 3.97 1.81 8.33
N THR A 44 5.26 2.09 8.41
CA THR A 44 5.79 3.44 8.61
C THR A 44 7.11 3.57 7.88
N LYS A 45 7.30 4.66 7.10
CA LYS A 45 8.58 4.93 6.46
C LYS A 45 9.66 5.12 7.53
N SER A 46 10.72 4.32 7.47
CA SER A 46 11.81 4.30 8.46
C SER A 46 13.18 4.66 7.87
N GLY A 47 13.21 5.02 6.58
CA GLY A 47 14.38 5.50 5.86
C GLY A 47 14.01 5.83 4.42
N ASP A 48 14.96 6.38 3.65
CA ASP A 48 14.70 6.77 2.25
C ASP A 48 14.31 5.58 1.38
N THR A 49 14.84 4.40 1.69
CA THR A 49 14.59 3.13 1.00
C THR A 49 14.11 2.05 1.98
N ALA A 50 13.44 2.42 3.07
CA ALA A 50 13.03 1.48 4.11
C ALA A 50 11.65 1.79 4.71
N ILE A 51 10.88 0.73 4.97
CA ILE A 51 9.60 0.77 5.68
C ILE A 51 9.67 -0.23 6.85
N THR A 52 9.28 0.22 8.04
CA THR A 52 9.07 -0.65 9.19
C THR A 52 7.59 -1.00 9.29
N VAL A 53 7.29 -2.29 9.39
CA VAL A 53 5.95 -2.83 9.60
C VAL A 53 5.87 -3.33 11.04
N THR A 54 4.82 -2.97 11.77
CA THR A 54 4.57 -3.38 13.16
C THR A 54 3.16 -3.92 13.30
N TRP A 55 2.91 -4.79 14.27
CA TRP A 55 1.60 -5.39 14.50
C TRP A 55 1.41 -5.83 15.95
N THR A 56 0.17 -6.09 16.33
CA THR A 56 -0.18 -6.62 17.66
C THR A 56 0.09 -8.13 17.71
N ALA A 57 0.61 -8.62 18.84
CA ALA A 57 0.84 -10.04 19.05
C ALA A 57 -0.47 -10.85 19.00
N VAL A 58 -0.40 -12.00 18.32
CA VAL A 58 -1.40 -13.06 18.37
C VAL A 58 -0.88 -14.14 19.32
N VAL A 59 -1.73 -14.61 20.24
CA VAL A 59 -1.35 -15.62 21.24
C VAL A 59 -1.44 -17.02 20.63
N GLY A 60 -0.49 -17.90 20.97
CA GLY A 60 -0.52 -19.31 20.56
C GLY A 60 -0.04 -19.57 19.13
N VAL A 61 0.72 -18.64 18.54
CA VAL A 61 1.28 -18.75 17.19
C VAL A 61 2.79 -19.00 17.25
N GLU A 62 3.34 -19.64 16.22
CA GLU A 62 4.79 -19.89 16.09
C GLU A 62 5.51 -18.68 15.50
N GLY A 63 4.79 -17.85 14.73
CA GLY A 63 5.35 -16.63 14.16
C GLY A 63 4.43 -15.96 13.16
N TYR A 64 5.04 -15.07 12.37
CA TYR A 64 4.36 -14.25 11.38
C TYR A 64 5.07 -14.31 10.02
N LYS A 65 4.26 -14.28 8.98
CA LYS A 65 4.64 -14.06 7.59
C LYS A 65 4.28 -12.64 7.21
N VAL A 66 5.19 -11.94 6.55
CA VAL A 66 4.95 -10.58 6.05
C VAL A 66 4.89 -10.62 4.53
N TYR A 67 3.81 -10.07 3.99
CA TYR A 67 3.57 -9.95 2.57
C TYR A 67 3.66 -8.49 2.15
N GLN A 68 4.16 -8.24 0.95
CA GLN A 68 4.26 -6.91 0.36
C GLN A 68 3.53 -6.88 -0.97
N LYS A 69 2.76 -5.82 -1.18
CA LYS A 69 2.33 -5.38 -2.50
C LYS A 69 3.11 -4.12 -2.89
N LYS A 70 3.61 -4.07 -4.11
CA LYS A 70 4.18 -2.87 -4.73
C LYS A 70 3.26 -2.41 -5.88
N ASP A 71 2.91 -1.13 -5.87
CA ASP A 71 2.06 -0.47 -6.86
C ASP A 71 0.75 -1.26 -7.08
N SER A 72 0.43 -1.58 -8.32
CA SER A 72 -0.73 -2.40 -8.70
C SER A 72 -0.45 -3.91 -8.69
N GLY A 73 0.70 -4.35 -8.19
CA GLY A 73 1.08 -5.77 -8.14
C GLY A 73 0.25 -6.60 -7.15
N SER A 74 0.62 -7.87 -7.00
CA SER A 74 0.05 -8.79 -6.02
C SER A 74 0.80 -8.75 -4.70
N PHE A 75 0.20 -9.30 -3.65
CA PHE A 75 0.90 -9.55 -2.38
C PHE A 75 1.85 -10.73 -2.51
N GLU A 76 3.14 -10.48 -2.31
CA GLU A 76 4.20 -11.47 -2.35
C GLU A 76 4.80 -11.67 -0.96
N LEU A 77 5.15 -12.92 -0.61
CA LEU A 77 5.80 -13.23 0.66
C LEU A 77 7.22 -12.69 0.66
N ILE A 78 7.54 -11.78 1.58
CA ILE A 78 8.89 -11.21 1.71
C ILE A 78 9.67 -11.80 2.89
N THR A 79 8.98 -12.31 3.92
CA THR A 79 9.61 -13.07 5.01
C THR A 79 8.59 -13.99 5.69
N GLY A 80 9.03 -15.19 6.07
CA GLY A 80 8.14 -16.28 6.48
C GLY A 80 8.06 -16.55 7.99
N ASN A 81 9.11 -16.24 8.75
CA ASN A 81 9.28 -16.74 10.11
C ASN A 81 9.73 -15.61 11.06
N VAL A 82 8.91 -14.57 11.18
CA VAL A 82 9.17 -13.46 12.11
C VAL A 82 8.58 -13.80 13.47
N THR A 83 9.39 -13.81 14.52
CA THR A 83 8.92 -13.98 15.92
C THR A 83 8.80 -12.65 16.66
N ALA A 84 9.42 -11.59 16.13
CA ALA A 84 9.24 -10.23 16.60
C ALA A 84 7.86 -9.67 16.19
N LEU A 85 7.48 -8.54 16.78
CA LEU A 85 6.26 -7.78 16.44
C LEU A 85 6.54 -6.64 15.45
N SER A 86 7.68 -6.71 14.77
CA SER A 86 8.13 -5.73 13.80
C SER A 86 9.02 -6.36 12.75
N TYR A 87 8.96 -5.83 11.53
CA TYR A 87 9.85 -6.18 10.43
C TYR A 87 10.28 -4.92 9.68
N VAL A 88 11.58 -4.79 9.40
CA VAL A 88 12.12 -3.69 8.60
C VAL A 88 12.35 -4.20 7.18
N ASN A 89 11.61 -3.66 6.23
CA ASN A 89 11.81 -3.91 4.81
C ASN A 89 12.70 -2.82 4.20
N SER A 90 13.94 -3.17 3.87
CA SER A 90 14.96 -2.27 3.35
C SER A 90 15.27 -2.52 1.87
N GLY A 91 15.93 -1.56 1.22
CA GLY A 91 16.31 -1.68 -0.20
C GLY A 91 15.15 -1.42 -1.16
N LEU A 92 14.13 -0.69 -0.70
CA LEU A 92 12.96 -0.36 -1.51
C LEU A 92 13.30 0.67 -2.58
N SER A 93 12.76 0.45 -3.77
CA SER A 93 12.77 1.39 -4.90
C SER A 93 11.61 2.38 -4.82
N ASN A 94 11.56 3.34 -5.75
CA ASN A 94 10.36 4.16 -5.94
C ASN A 94 9.12 3.31 -6.16
N GLY A 95 8.03 3.68 -5.48
CA GLY A 95 6.75 3.00 -5.60
C GLY A 95 5.86 3.20 -4.38
N VAL A 96 4.64 2.67 -4.49
CA VAL A 96 3.65 2.64 -3.42
C VAL A 96 3.60 1.24 -2.84
N TYR A 97 3.69 1.12 -1.51
CA TYR A 97 3.80 -0.16 -0.82
C TYR A 97 2.68 -0.36 0.19
N SER A 98 2.09 -1.55 0.19
CA SER A 98 1.16 -2.02 1.23
C SER A 98 1.64 -3.35 1.78
N TYR A 99 1.28 -3.64 3.03
CA TYR A 99 1.70 -4.86 3.71
C TYR A 99 0.51 -5.62 4.31
N GLN A 100 0.62 -6.93 4.34
CA GLN A 100 -0.23 -7.80 5.17
C GLN A 100 0.68 -8.61 6.09
N VAL A 101 0.19 -8.91 7.29
CA VAL A 101 0.90 -9.79 8.22
C VAL A 101 -0.03 -10.95 8.55
N GLN A 102 0.44 -12.17 8.32
CA GLN A 102 -0.30 -13.41 8.56
C GLN A 102 0.39 -14.17 9.70
N SER A 103 -0.33 -14.46 10.78
CA SER A 103 0.17 -15.36 11.82
C SER A 103 0.06 -16.82 11.39
N PHE A 104 0.90 -17.70 11.94
CA PHE A 104 0.78 -19.14 11.69
C PHE A 104 1.11 -20.01 12.91
N LEU A 105 0.58 -21.24 12.91
CA LEU A 105 0.90 -22.32 13.83
C LEU A 105 1.02 -23.61 13.02
N GLY A 106 2.24 -24.11 12.80
CA GLY A 106 2.48 -25.21 11.86
C GLY A 106 1.98 -24.85 10.45
N SER A 107 1.06 -25.65 9.91
CA SER A 107 0.43 -25.41 8.60
C SER A 107 -0.83 -24.53 8.66
N LEU A 108 -1.31 -24.17 9.86
CA LEU A 108 -2.52 -23.38 10.03
C LEU A 108 -2.21 -21.89 9.90
N ALA A 109 -2.96 -21.19 9.04
CA ALA A 109 -2.86 -19.75 8.85
C ALA A 109 -4.21 -19.19 8.34
N PRO A 110 -4.59 -17.94 8.70
CA PRO A 110 -5.79 -17.31 8.17
C PRO A 110 -5.65 -17.05 6.66
N ASP A 111 -6.75 -17.10 5.92
CA ASP A 111 -6.75 -16.76 4.50
C ASP A 111 -6.22 -15.34 4.29
N LEU A 112 -5.24 -15.20 3.40
CA LEU A 112 -4.58 -13.93 3.09
C LEU A 112 -5.58 -12.90 2.53
N ASN A 113 -6.62 -13.35 1.82
CA ASN A 113 -7.67 -12.47 1.30
C ASN A 113 -8.55 -11.86 2.40
N SER A 114 -8.58 -12.48 3.59
CA SER A 114 -9.31 -11.98 4.76
C SER A 114 -8.49 -11.05 5.64
N ILE A 115 -7.21 -10.84 5.32
CA ILE A 115 -6.32 -9.96 6.09
C ILE A 115 -6.37 -8.56 5.49
N VAL A 116 -6.70 -7.57 6.30
CA VAL A 116 -6.74 -6.17 5.84
C VAL A 116 -5.29 -5.68 5.62
N PRO A 117 -4.95 -5.16 4.43
CA PRO A 117 -3.65 -4.54 4.21
C PRO A 117 -3.47 -3.24 4.99
N THR A 118 -2.21 -2.84 5.21
CA THR A 118 -1.90 -1.50 5.68
C THR A 118 -2.33 -0.44 4.65
N SER A 119 -2.58 0.77 5.13
CA SER A 119 -2.62 1.95 4.26
C SER A 119 -1.37 2.03 3.38
N PRO A 120 -1.48 2.47 2.12
CA PRO A 120 -0.34 2.56 1.22
C PRO A 120 0.71 3.58 1.71
N ILE A 121 1.99 3.27 1.47
CA ILE A 121 3.13 4.15 1.78
C ILE A 121 3.98 4.35 0.55
N THR A 122 4.25 5.60 0.23
CA THR A 122 5.07 5.96 -0.93
C THR A 122 6.55 6.07 -0.56
N ILE A 123 7.40 5.37 -1.30
CA ILE A 123 8.83 5.60 -1.35
C ILE A 123 9.14 6.43 -2.59
N VAL A 124 9.82 7.55 -2.37
CA VAL A 124 10.38 8.41 -3.42
C VAL A 124 11.83 8.68 -3.06
N ILE A 125 12.71 8.19 -3.91
CA ILE A 125 14.14 8.40 -3.94
C ILE A 125 14.37 9.54 -4.93
N PRO A 126 14.92 10.69 -4.49
CA PRO A 126 15.21 11.77 -5.40
C PRO A 126 16.23 11.32 -6.44
N THR A 127 15.96 11.60 -7.71
CA THR A 127 16.98 11.46 -8.75
C THR A 127 18.15 12.37 -8.38
N PRO A 128 19.41 11.88 -8.37
CA PRO A 128 20.54 12.76 -8.13
C PRO A 128 20.51 13.87 -9.19
N THR A 129 20.47 15.13 -8.75
CA THR A 129 20.61 16.27 -9.65
C THR A 129 21.92 16.08 -10.42
N PRO A 130 21.93 16.09 -11.76
CA PRO A 130 23.17 15.96 -12.50
C PRO A 130 24.11 17.06 -12.02
N THR A 131 25.30 16.67 -11.53
CA THR A 131 26.35 17.64 -11.23
C THR A 131 26.65 18.38 -12.54
N PRO A 132 26.52 19.72 -12.60
CA PRO A 132 26.82 20.45 -13.82
C PRO A 132 28.29 20.16 -14.20
N SER A 133 28.46 19.46 -15.33
CA SER A 133 29.78 19.21 -15.91
C SER A 133 30.31 20.54 -16.44
N GLY A 134 31.31 21.10 -15.76
CA GLY A 134 31.95 22.35 -16.14
C GLY A 134 32.89 22.16 -17.34
N GLY A 135 32.67 22.96 -18.38
CA GLY A 135 33.62 23.25 -19.47
C GLY A 135 33.06 22.93 -20.87
N GLY A 136 33.05 23.83 -21.85
CA GLY A 136 33.50 25.21 -21.95
C GLY A 136 33.30 25.73 -23.38
N GLY A 137 33.01 27.04 -23.51
CA GLY A 137 33.41 27.97 -24.59
C GLY A 137 33.08 27.68 -26.06
N GLY A 138 32.36 28.61 -26.70
CA GLY A 138 32.42 28.82 -28.15
C GLY A 138 31.22 29.59 -28.70
N GLY A 139 31.36 30.90 -28.91
CA GLY A 139 30.25 31.81 -29.21
C GLY A 139 29.81 31.92 -30.67
N GLY A 140 28.89 32.86 -30.89
CA GLY A 140 28.68 33.53 -32.18
C GLY A 140 27.26 33.49 -32.75
N GLY A 141 26.58 34.65 -32.68
CA GLY A 141 25.85 35.18 -33.84
C GLY A 141 24.35 34.90 -33.99
N GLY A 142 23.55 35.93 -33.72
CA GLY A 142 22.68 36.53 -34.75
C GLY A 142 21.29 35.95 -34.99
N GLY A 143 20.29 36.67 -34.48
CA GLY A 143 19.17 37.19 -35.28
C GLY A 143 17.98 36.28 -35.59
N GLY A 144 16.79 36.81 -35.37
CA GLY A 144 15.57 36.33 -36.04
C GLY A 144 14.37 36.24 -35.11
N GLY A 145 13.51 37.26 -35.14
CA GLY A 145 12.25 37.27 -34.42
C GLY A 145 11.27 36.23 -34.94
N GLY A 146 10.41 35.78 -34.03
CA GLY A 146 9.18 35.06 -34.33
C GLY A 146 8.31 35.12 -33.08
N LEU A 147 7.16 35.79 -33.20
CA LEU A 147 6.13 35.79 -32.17
C LEU A 147 5.71 34.34 -31.87
N PRO A 148 5.38 34.00 -30.61
CA PRO A 148 4.88 32.67 -30.29
C PRO A 148 3.58 32.43 -31.07
N PRO A 149 3.38 31.25 -31.69
CA PRO A 149 2.08 30.94 -32.26
C PRO A 149 1.04 30.96 -31.14
N ALA A 150 -0.08 31.61 -31.42
CA ALA A 150 -1.27 31.57 -30.60
C ALA A 150 -1.57 30.11 -30.23
N SER A 151 -1.80 29.88 -28.93
CA SER A 151 -2.34 28.62 -28.42
C SER A 151 -3.58 28.26 -29.23
N THR A 152 -3.44 27.20 -30.01
CA THR A 152 -4.53 26.54 -30.72
C THR A 152 -5.64 26.26 -29.70
N PRO A 153 -6.90 26.63 -29.95
CA PRO A 153 -7.98 26.14 -29.11
C PRO A 153 -7.96 24.61 -29.20
N THR A 154 -7.79 23.97 -28.05
CA THR A 154 -8.00 22.53 -27.90
C THR A 154 -9.35 22.21 -28.53
N PRO A 155 -9.44 21.28 -29.50
CA PRO A 155 -10.72 20.91 -30.06
C PRO A 155 -11.63 20.50 -28.91
N SER A 156 -12.74 21.22 -28.75
CA SER A 156 -13.81 20.78 -27.86
C SER A 156 -14.25 19.44 -28.42
N GLN A 157 -13.89 18.36 -27.72
CA GLN A 157 -14.30 17.01 -28.08
C GLN A 157 -15.82 17.03 -28.02
N THR A 158 -16.48 16.95 -29.18
CA THR A 158 -17.90 16.60 -29.24
C THR A 158 -17.97 15.15 -28.80
N LEU A 159 -18.14 14.94 -27.50
CA LEU A 159 -18.30 13.62 -26.93
C LEU A 159 -19.56 13.01 -27.55
N THR A 160 -19.41 11.80 -28.05
CA THR A 160 -20.57 10.99 -28.44
C THR A 160 -21.43 10.83 -27.19
N PRO A 161 -22.73 11.17 -27.22
CA PRO A 161 -23.60 11.01 -26.07
C PRO A 161 -23.65 9.53 -25.67
N LEU A 162 -23.59 9.27 -24.36
CA LEU A 162 -23.71 7.93 -23.80
C LEU A 162 -25.08 7.32 -24.17
N SER A 163 -25.15 5.99 -24.25
CA SER A 163 -26.43 5.31 -24.38
C SER A 163 -27.24 5.46 -23.08
N THR A 164 -28.57 5.38 -23.13
CA THR A 164 -29.43 5.50 -21.93
C THR A 164 -29.07 4.54 -20.80
N GLU A 165 -28.52 3.36 -21.10
CA GLU A 165 -28.05 2.42 -20.08
C GLU A 165 -26.67 2.78 -19.52
N ALA A 166 -25.82 3.42 -20.33
CA ALA A 166 -24.52 3.93 -19.88
C ALA A 166 -24.68 5.21 -19.04
N GLU A 167 -25.65 6.06 -19.33
CA GLU A 167 -25.96 7.25 -18.51
C GLU A 167 -26.34 6.91 -17.06
N LYS A 168 -26.91 5.72 -16.81
CA LYS A 168 -27.22 5.28 -15.43
C LYS A 168 -25.98 5.01 -14.60
N VAL A 169 -24.88 4.66 -15.24
CA VAL A 169 -23.61 4.35 -14.56
C VAL A 169 -22.61 5.50 -14.59
N ASP A 170 -22.94 6.61 -15.26
CA ASP A 170 -22.24 7.90 -15.20
C ASP A 170 -22.71 8.66 -13.96
N VAL A 171 -22.16 8.31 -12.80
CA VAL A 171 -22.62 8.88 -11.53
C VAL A 171 -22.17 10.34 -11.39
N PHE A 172 -21.13 10.75 -12.12
CA PHE A 172 -20.61 12.10 -12.12
C PHE A 172 -21.25 13.03 -13.19
N ASN A 173 -22.04 12.47 -14.12
CA ASN A 173 -22.66 13.15 -15.27
C ASN A 173 -21.65 13.92 -16.13
N ASP A 174 -20.45 13.39 -16.31
CA ASP A 174 -19.39 14.01 -17.12
C ASP A 174 -19.22 13.35 -18.50
N ASN A 175 -20.17 12.46 -18.85
CA ASN A 175 -20.25 11.72 -20.10
C ASN A 175 -19.03 10.81 -20.32
N LYS A 176 -18.46 10.30 -19.22
CA LYS A 176 -17.44 9.26 -19.18
C LYS A 176 -17.78 8.26 -18.09
N ILE A 177 -17.43 7.00 -18.31
CA ILE A 177 -17.55 5.93 -17.31
C ILE A 177 -16.15 5.51 -16.92
N ASP A 178 -15.64 6.10 -15.83
CA ASP A 178 -14.26 5.92 -15.43
C ASP A 178 -14.07 5.62 -13.93
N VAL A 179 -12.82 5.75 -13.48
CA VAL A 179 -12.45 5.46 -12.09
C VAL A 179 -13.16 6.35 -11.08
N LEU A 180 -13.63 7.53 -11.48
CA LEU A 180 -14.39 8.42 -10.62
C LEU A 180 -15.76 7.84 -10.31
N ASP A 181 -16.44 7.26 -11.31
CA ASP A 181 -17.73 6.57 -11.11
C ASP A 181 -17.56 5.30 -10.27
N PHE A 182 -16.49 4.53 -10.52
CA PHE A 182 -16.13 3.38 -9.68
C PHE A 182 -15.89 3.77 -8.22
N ASN A 183 -15.17 4.87 -7.98
CA ASN A 183 -14.89 5.34 -6.62
C ASN A 183 -16.19 5.69 -5.87
N VAL A 184 -17.22 6.15 -6.56
CA VAL A 184 -18.52 6.43 -5.95
C VAL A 184 -19.23 5.15 -5.54
N LEU A 185 -19.19 4.09 -6.36
CA LEU A 185 -19.71 2.77 -5.97
C LEU A 185 -18.97 2.23 -4.73
N MET A 186 -17.65 2.35 -4.72
CA MET A 186 -16.85 1.88 -3.58
C MET A 186 -17.05 2.70 -2.31
N ALA A 187 -17.26 4.01 -2.44
CA ALA A 187 -17.53 4.88 -1.29
C ALA A 187 -18.89 4.60 -0.64
N ASN A 188 -19.86 4.10 -1.41
CA ASN A 188 -21.24 3.85 -0.95
C ASN A 188 -21.58 2.37 -0.78
N TRP A 189 -20.61 1.46 -0.92
CA TRP A 189 -20.83 0.01 -0.86
C TRP A 189 -21.65 -0.44 0.35
N GLY A 190 -22.70 -1.23 0.09
CA GLY A 190 -23.63 -1.73 1.11
C GLY A 190 -24.68 -0.72 1.59
N ASN A 191 -24.74 0.49 1.00
CA ASN A 191 -25.73 1.51 1.33
C ASN A 191 -26.67 1.77 0.15
N ALA A 192 -27.87 2.26 0.43
CA ALA A 192 -28.77 2.77 -0.60
C ALA A 192 -28.33 4.18 -1.06
N GLY A 193 -28.57 4.54 -2.31
CA GLY A 193 -28.40 5.93 -2.78
C GLY A 193 -27.37 6.08 -3.90
N THR A 194 -26.50 7.09 -3.80
CA THR A 194 -25.54 7.42 -4.88
C THR A 194 -24.60 6.23 -5.14
N GLY A 195 -24.64 5.70 -6.37
CA GLY A 195 -23.90 4.49 -6.76
C GLY A 195 -24.74 3.22 -6.84
N ASP A 196 -26.00 3.24 -6.39
CA ASP A 196 -27.00 2.19 -6.64
C ASP A 196 -27.62 2.45 -8.01
N VAL A 197 -26.92 1.97 -9.04
CA VAL A 197 -27.22 2.25 -10.44
C VAL A 197 -28.31 1.34 -10.98
N ASN A 198 -28.55 0.20 -10.31
CA ASN A 198 -29.64 -0.73 -10.64
C ASN A 198 -30.95 -0.45 -9.85
N ASN A 199 -30.90 0.43 -8.85
CA ASN A 199 -31.99 0.83 -7.94
C ASN A 199 -32.59 -0.33 -7.12
N ASP A 200 -31.78 -1.29 -6.71
CA ASP A 200 -32.22 -2.40 -5.85
C ASP A 200 -32.16 -2.08 -4.36
N GLY A 201 -31.65 -0.89 -4.01
CA GLY A 201 -31.58 -0.36 -2.65
C GLY A 201 -30.24 -0.63 -1.98
N THR A 202 -29.25 -1.23 -2.64
CA THR A 202 -27.91 -1.46 -2.08
C THR A 202 -26.84 -1.35 -3.15
N VAL A 203 -25.82 -0.50 -2.93
CA VAL A 203 -24.63 -0.54 -3.78
C VAL A 203 -23.87 -1.84 -3.59
N ASP A 204 -23.85 -2.70 -4.60
CA ASP A 204 -23.21 -4.00 -4.53
C ASP A 204 -22.50 -4.44 -5.83
N ILE A 205 -22.21 -5.73 -5.93
CA ILE A 205 -21.47 -6.30 -7.06
C ILE A 205 -22.23 -6.21 -8.38
N LEU A 206 -23.56 -6.12 -8.34
CA LEU A 206 -24.39 -5.95 -9.53
C LEU A 206 -24.25 -4.53 -10.09
N ASP A 207 -24.15 -3.51 -9.23
CA ASP A 207 -23.82 -2.14 -9.64
C ASP A 207 -22.43 -2.05 -10.25
N PHE A 208 -21.45 -2.71 -9.62
CA PHE A 208 -20.09 -2.77 -10.15
C PHE A 208 -20.04 -3.45 -11.52
N ASN A 209 -20.71 -4.60 -11.67
CA ASN A 209 -20.76 -5.30 -12.94
C ASN A 209 -21.40 -4.45 -14.04
N MET A 210 -22.41 -3.65 -13.69
CA MET A 210 -23.05 -2.74 -14.64
C MET A 210 -22.13 -1.58 -15.03
N LEU A 211 -21.40 -1.00 -14.07
CA LEU A 211 -20.37 0.01 -14.34
C LEU A 211 -19.30 -0.53 -15.30
N MET A 212 -18.77 -1.72 -15.02
CA MET A 212 -17.72 -2.34 -15.84
C MET A 212 -18.20 -2.71 -17.25
N ALA A 213 -19.50 -2.94 -17.45
CA ALA A 213 -20.06 -3.23 -18.76
C ALA A 213 -20.00 -2.03 -19.73
N TYR A 214 -19.90 -0.81 -19.20
CA TYR A 214 -19.92 0.44 -19.97
C TYR A 214 -18.65 1.29 -19.82
N TRP A 215 -17.60 0.74 -19.19
CA TRP A 215 -16.33 1.44 -18.99
C TRP A 215 -15.75 2.02 -20.29
N SER A 216 -15.42 3.32 -20.30
CA SER A 216 -15.00 4.04 -21.51
C SER A 216 -13.94 5.09 -21.28
#